data_AF-A0ABD2FZQ6-F1
#
_entry.id   AF-A0ABD2FZQ6-F1
#
_cell.length_a   1.000
_cell.length_b   1.000
_cell.length_c   1.000
_cell.angle_alpha   90.00
_cell.angle_beta   90.00
_cell.angle_gamma   90.00
#
_symmetry.space_group_name_H-M   'P 1'
#
loop_
_entity.id
_entity.type
_entity.pdbx_description
1 polymer ?
#
loop_
_entity_poly.entity_id
_entity_poly.type
_entity_poly.pdbx_seq_one_letter_code
_entity_poly.pdbx_strand_id
1 'polypeptide(L)'
;MEKCALDAVAAICQDKSGKAVSALIEKHDIRKFGKLMSVVVLKTWPTDANGEYIEGEDLIFEYLVNNPMAQTVFQMTGVGGRLIDQFSNEVQIRMTLASSAFKSVSQKFLSGEIQMKTLDQILQKEHEFVGLLKIDALCDDGRCKDDSNMRRLLRIRKEEAEAVHNEKDLVRSLLQICQELPQHVKSR
;
A
#
# COMPACT_ATOMS: atom_id res chain seq x y z
N MET A 1 -29.12 -15.49 -11.26
CA MET A 1 -28.35 -15.37 -10.00
C MET A 1 -26.98 -14.73 -10.23
N GLU A 2 -26.21 -15.16 -11.22
CA GLU A 2 -24.85 -14.64 -11.48
C GLU A 2 -24.80 -13.13 -11.78
N LYS A 3 -25.77 -12.60 -12.56
CA LYS A 3 -25.91 -11.16 -12.82
C LYS A 3 -26.18 -10.35 -11.54
N CYS A 4 -27.08 -10.82 -10.67
CA CYS A 4 -27.38 -10.17 -9.39
C CYS A 4 -26.18 -10.20 -8.43
N ALA A 5 -25.36 -11.26 -8.48
CA ALA A 5 -24.12 -11.34 -7.69
C ALA A 5 -23.06 -10.35 -8.21
N LEU A 6 -22.92 -10.20 -9.53
CA LEU A 6 -22.00 -9.23 -10.14
C LEU A 6 -22.41 -7.78 -9.87
N ASP A 7 -23.71 -7.48 -9.89
CA ASP A 7 -24.24 -6.15 -9.58
C ASP A 7 -24.01 -5.79 -8.10
N ALA A 8 -24.17 -6.76 -7.20
CA ALA A 8 -23.84 -6.60 -5.78
C ALA A 8 -22.33 -6.37 -5.58
N VAL A 9 -21.46 -7.09 -6.30
CA VAL A 9 -20.00 -6.85 -6.27
C VAL A 9 -19.66 -5.46 -6.79
N ALA A 10 -20.30 -5.01 -7.87
CA ALA A 10 -20.07 -3.67 -8.39
C ALA A 10 -20.41 -2.62 -7.33
N ALA A 11 -21.55 -2.75 -6.64
CA ALA A 11 -21.94 -1.84 -5.55
C ALA A 11 -20.96 -1.89 -4.37
N ILE A 12 -20.47 -3.07 -4.03
CA ILE A 12 -19.46 -3.27 -2.98
C ILE A 12 -18.11 -2.63 -3.37
N CYS A 13 -17.67 -2.77 -4.62
CA CYS A 13 -16.42 -2.13 -5.08
C CYS A 13 -16.51 -0.61 -5.15
N GLN A 14 -17.72 -0.02 -5.18
CA GLN A 14 -17.91 1.42 -5.03
C GLN A 14 -17.74 1.89 -3.58
N ASP A 15 -17.85 1.00 -2.59
CA ASP A 15 -17.57 1.31 -1.18
C ASP A 15 -16.06 1.39 -0.95
N LYS A 16 -15.52 2.60 -1.08
CA LYS A 16 -14.10 2.89 -0.83
C LYS A 16 -13.67 2.67 0.63
N SER A 17 -14.61 2.48 1.57
CA SER A 17 -14.29 2.26 2.99
C SER A 17 -13.99 0.81 3.33
N GLY A 18 -14.38 -0.15 2.48
CA GLY A 18 -14.24 -1.59 2.73
C GLY A 18 -15.15 -2.15 3.84
N LYS A 19 -16.02 -1.34 4.45
CA LYS A 19 -16.91 -1.76 5.54
C LYS A 19 -17.97 -2.74 5.08
N ALA A 20 -18.55 -2.51 3.89
CA ALA A 20 -19.56 -3.40 3.34
C ALA A 20 -19.00 -4.82 3.08
N VAL A 21 -17.77 -4.89 2.57
CA VAL A 21 -17.02 -6.16 2.41
C VAL A 21 -16.80 -6.82 3.76
N SER A 22 -16.26 -6.10 4.73
CA SER A 22 -15.96 -6.61 6.07
C SER A 22 -17.19 -7.22 6.75
N ALA A 23 -18.34 -6.53 6.69
CA ALA A 23 -19.59 -7.02 7.28
C ALA A 23 -20.17 -8.26 6.56
N LEU A 24 -19.98 -8.37 5.24
CA LEU A 24 -20.35 -9.56 4.47
C LEU A 24 -19.48 -10.77 4.84
N ILE A 25 -18.20 -10.52 5.12
CA ILE A 25 -17.24 -11.54 5.52
C ILE A 25 -17.53 -12.11 6.90
N GLU A 26 -17.87 -11.27 7.87
CA GLU A 26 -18.21 -11.73 9.23
C GLU A 26 -19.45 -12.63 9.27
N LYS A 27 -20.39 -12.43 8.32
CA LYS A 27 -21.68 -13.14 8.32
C LYS A 27 -21.69 -14.44 7.52
N HIS A 28 -20.73 -14.67 6.64
CA HIS A 28 -20.75 -15.79 5.69
C HIS A 28 -19.42 -16.52 5.59
N ASP A 29 -19.43 -17.83 5.33
CA ASP A 29 -18.21 -18.58 5.01
C ASP A 29 -17.70 -18.19 3.61
N ILE A 30 -16.99 -17.08 3.57
CA ILE A 30 -16.37 -16.46 2.40
C ILE A 30 -15.39 -17.34 1.63
N ARG A 31 -14.91 -18.44 2.24
CA ARG A 31 -14.18 -19.50 1.52
C ARG A 31 -15.04 -20.25 0.50
N LYS A 32 -16.35 -19.97 0.44
CA LYS A 32 -17.24 -20.42 -0.65
C LYS A 32 -17.38 -19.39 -1.77
N PHE A 33 -16.79 -18.21 -1.58
CA PHE A 33 -16.90 -17.04 -2.45
C PHE A 33 -15.55 -16.66 -3.08
N GLY A 34 -14.58 -17.59 -3.18
CA GLY A 34 -13.29 -17.36 -3.82
C GLY A 34 -13.40 -16.75 -5.23
N LYS A 35 -14.42 -17.17 -5.99
CA LYS A 35 -14.77 -16.56 -7.30
C LYS A 35 -15.22 -15.10 -7.18
N LEU A 36 -16.02 -14.76 -6.17
CA LEU A 36 -16.46 -13.39 -5.91
C LEU A 36 -15.28 -12.49 -5.57
N MET A 37 -14.41 -12.97 -4.67
CA MET A 37 -13.21 -12.26 -4.26
C MET A 37 -12.22 -12.11 -5.42
N SER A 38 -12.13 -13.10 -6.31
CA SER A 38 -11.35 -13.00 -7.54
C SER A 38 -11.83 -11.84 -8.43
N VAL A 39 -13.16 -11.70 -8.61
CA VAL A 39 -13.73 -10.56 -9.35
C VAL A 39 -13.43 -9.24 -8.66
N VAL A 40 -13.51 -9.17 -7.32
CA VAL A 40 -13.18 -7.96 -6.55
C VAL A 40 -11.72 -7.57 -6.78
N VAL A 41 -10.77 -8.49 -6.60
CA VAL A 41 -9.34 -8.23 -6.79
C VAL A 41 -9.05 -7.71 -8.19
N LEU A 42 -9.59 -8.35 -9.24
CA LEU A 42 -9.37 -7.92 -10.61
C LEU A 42 -9.98 -6.54 -10.89
N LYS A 43 -11.19 -6.28 -10.41
CA LYS A 43 -11.85 -4.99 -10.65
C LYS A 43 -11.23 -3.82 -9.89
N THR A 44 -10.59 -4.07 -8.75
CA THR A 44 -9.93 -3.00 -7.99
C THR A 44 -8.45 -2.87 -8.27
N TRP A 45 -7.84 -3.85 -8.91
CA TRP A 45 -6.43 -3.75 -9.28
C TRP A 45 -6.19 -2.53 -10.17
N PRO A 46 -5.14 -1.74 -9.91
CA PRO A 46 -4.87 -0.56 -10.71
C PRO A 46 -4.50 -0.95 -12.14
N THR A 47 -5.04 -0.22 -13.11
CA THR A 47 -4.72 -0.38 -14.54
C THR A 47 -4.11 0.90 -15.09
N ASP A 48 -3.28 0.76 -16.12
CA ASP A 48 -2.73 1.88 -16.86
C ASP A 48 -3.76 2.48 -17.84
N ALA A 49 -3.32 3.44 -18.66
CA ALA A 49 -4.17 4.12 -19.66
C ALA A 49 -4.67 3.18 -20.77
N ASN A 50 -4.02 2.04 -21.00
CA ASN A 50 -4.41 1.03 -21.97
C ASN A 50 -5.34 -0.03 -21.35
N GLY A 51 -5.59 0.04 -20.04
CA GLY A 51 -6.36 -0.95 -19.30
C GLY A 51 -5.53 -2.18 -18.90
N GLU A 52 -4.20 -2.14 -19.04
CA GLU A 52 -3.31 -3.20 -18.60
C GLU A 52 -3.05 -3.07 -17.10
N TYR A 53 -2.93 -4.20 -16.41
CA TYR A 53 -2.73 -4.20 -14.98
C TYR A 53 -1.34 -3.70 -14.59
N ILE A 54 -1.28 -2.83 -13.60
CA ILE A 54 0.00 -2.28 -13.13
C ILE A 54 0.77 -3.35 -12.37
N GLU A 55 2.07 -3.46 -12.67
CA GLU A 55 3.00 -4.40 -12.03
C GLU A 55 4.17 -3.70 -11.29
N GLY A 56 4.24 -2.36 -11.33
CA GLY A 56 5.29 -1.58 -10.67
C GLY A 56 5.20 -1.64 -9.14
N GLU A 57 6.34 -1.87 -8.47
CA GLU A 57 6.43 -2.06 -7.01
C GLU A 57 5.81 -0.89 -6.23
N ASP A 58 6.13 0.34 -6.60
CA ASP A 58 5.68 1.55 -5.91
C ASP A 58 4.18 1.75 -6.04
N LEU A 59 3.64 1.50 -7.24
CA LEU A 59 2.21 1.62 -7.52
C LEU A 59 1.39 0.49 -6.88
N ILE A 60 1.94 -0.72 -6.83
CA ILE A 60 1.33 -1.85 -6.10
C ILE A 60 1.30 -1.55 -4.61
N PHE A 61 2.40 -1.05 -4.04
CA PHE A 61 2.44 -0.65 -2.63
C PHE A 61 1.42 0.47 -2.34
N GLU A 62 1.35 1.47 -3.21
CA GLU A 62 0.36 2.55 -3.12
C GLU A 62 -1.07 2.01 -3.15
N TYR A 63 -1.37 1.03 -4.02
CA TYR A 63 -2.64 0.33 -4.04
C TYR A 63 -2.94 -0.38 -2.72
N LEU A 64 -1.99 -1.14 -2.16
CA LEU A 64 -2.20 -1.89 -0.92
C LEU A 64 -2.50 -0.99 0.28
N VAL A 65 -1.76 0.10 0.42
CA VAL A 65 -1.91 1.00 1.57
C VAL A 65 -3.16 1.87 1.47
N ASN A 66 -3.63 2.18 0.26
CA ASN A 66 -4.80 3.03 0.04
C ASN A 66 -6.11 2.27 -0.21
N ASN A 67 -6.07 0.94 -0.39
CA ASN A 67 -7.25 0.15 -0.71
C ASN A 67 -7.64 -0.81 0.45
N PRO A 68 -8.64 -0.44 1.28
CA PRO A 68 -9.11 -1.29 2.38
C PRO A 68 -9.60 -2.67 1.93
N MET A 69 -10.15 -2.79 0.72
CA MET A 69 -10.57 -4.10 0.21
C MET A 69 -9.37 -5.01 -0.06
N ALA A 70 -8.26 -4.46 -0.58
CA ALA A 70 -7.03 -5.23 -0.74
C ALA A 70 -6.52 -5.74 0.61
N GLN A 71 -6.47 -4.88 1.63
CA GLN A 71 -6.06 -5.27 3.00
C GLN A 71 -6.93 -6.40 3.53
N THR A 72 -8.24 -6.29 3.33
CA THR A 72 -9.24 -7.28 3.75
C THR A 72 -9.02 -8.61 3.03
N VAL A 73 -8.75 -8.62 1.71
CA VAL A 73 -8.40 -9.83 0.93
C VAL A 73 -7.15 -10.52 1.50
N PHE A 74 -6.10 -9.77 1.80
CA PHE A 74 -4.86 -10.33 2.33
C PHE A 74 -5.00 -10.88 3.76
N GLN A 75 -5.79 -10.22 4.61
CA GLN A 75 -6.13 -10.76 5.93
C GLN A 75 -6.80 -12.14 5.79
N MET A 76 -7.72 -12.29 4.84
CA MET A 76 -8.42 -13.56 4.62
C MET A 76 -7.52 -14.67 4.06
N THR A 77 -6.54 -14.35 3.20
CA THR A 77 -5.61 -15.36 2.67
C THR A 77 -4.61 -15.83 3.73
N GLY A 78 -4.24 -14.96 4.69
CA GLY A 78 -3.41 -15.33 5.84
C GLY A 78 -4.10 -16.26 6.83
N VAL A 79 -5.43 -16.15 7.01
CA VAL A 79 -6.21 -17.02 7.91
C VAL A 79 -6.43 -18.39 7.25
N GLY A 80 -5.44 -19.28 7.39
CA GLY A 80 -5.59 -20.71 7.12
C GLY A 80 -5.33 -21.15 5.68
N GLY A 81 -4.53 -20.40 4.91
CA GLY A 81 -3.76 -20.82 3.71
C GLY A 81 -4.53 -21.34 2.49
N ARG A 82 -5.83 -21.64 2.62
CA ARG A 82 -6.63 -22.40 1.64
C ARG A 82 -7.49 -21.53 0.72
N LEU A 83 -7.51 -20.21 0.93
CA LEU A 83 -8.31 -19.30 0.11
C LEU A 83 -7.61 -18.95 -1.21
N ILE A 84 -6.28 -18.82 -1.20
CA ILE A 84 -5.50 -18.48 -2.40
C ILE A 84 -5.63 -19.57 -3.47
N ASP A 85 -5.73 -20.84 -3.07
CA ASP A 85 -5.91 -22.00 -3.95
C ASP A 85 -7.26 -21.97 -4.71
N GLN A 86 -8.22 -21.19 -4.23
CA GLN A 86 -9.52 -21.04 -4.86
C GLN A 86 -9.59 -19.89 -5.86
N PHE A 87 -8.54 -19.08 -5.94
CA PHE A 87 -8.46 -17.98 -6.88
C PHE A 87 -8.02 -18.45 -8.26
N SER A 88 -8.43 -17.72 -9.30
CA SER A 88 -7.89 -17.96 -10.63
C SER A 88 -6.39 -17.67 -10.67
N ASN A 89 -5.68 -18.28 -11.63
CA ASN A 89 -4.24 -18.06 -11.81
C ASN A 89 -3.89 -16.56 -11.91
N GLU A 90 -4.73 -15.79 -12.62
CA GLU A 90 -4.56 -14.34 -12.75
C GLU A 90 -4.55 -13.63 -11.39
N VAL A 91 -5.47 -14.00 -10.50
CA VAL A 91 -5.58 -13.38 -9.18
C VAL A 91 -4.42 -13.83 -8.30
N GLN A 92 -4.00 -15.10 -8.38
CA GLN A 92 -2.83 -15.60 -7.66
C GLN A 92 -1.54 -14.86 -8.05
N ILE A 93 -1.35 -14.56 -9.33
CA ILE A 93 -0.22 -13.74 -9.82
C ILE A 93 -0.24 -12.37 -9.14
N ARG A 94 -1.38 -11.68 -9.13
CA ARG A 94 -1.53 -10.36 -8.48
C ARG A 94 -1.28 -10.41 -6.99
N MET A 95 -1.82 -11.41 -6.30
CA MET A 95 -1.57 -11.60 -4.87
C MET A 95 -0.08 -11.78 -4.60
N THR A 96 0.62 -12.55 -5.44
CA THR A 96 2.07 -12.78 -5.35
C THR A 96 2.88 -11.50 -5.59
N LEU A 97 2.51 -10.71 -6.60
CA LEU A 97 3.12 -9.41 -6.88
C LEU A 97 2.95 -8.45 -5.70
N ALA A 98 1.74 -8.37 -5.14
CA ALA A 98 1.45 -7.54 -3.97
C ALA A 98 2.22 -7.97 -2.73
N SER A 99 2.24 -9.26 -2.39
CA SER A 99 3.06 -9.77 -1.28
C SER A 99 4.54 -9.47 -1.48
N SER A 100 5.06 -9.63 -2.71
CA SER A 100 6.47 -9.38 -3.02
C SER A 100 6.83 -7.89 -2.93
N ALA A 101 5.98 -7.02 -3.49
CA ALA A 101 6.16 -5.57 -3.42
C ALA A 101 6.13 -5.08 -1.97
N PHE A 102 5.15 -5.54 -1.17
CA PHE A 102 5.06 -5.17 0.24
C PHE A 102 6.26 -5.65 1.04
N LYS A 103 6.72 -6.89 0.82
CA LYS A 103 7.93 -7.46 1.44
C LYS A 103 9.17 -6.64 1.13
N SER A 104 9.36 -6.28 -0.14
CA SER A 104 10.49 -5.46 -0.60
C SER A 104 10.45 -4.06 0.01
N VAL A 105 9.31 -3.36 -0.04
CA VAL A 105 9.16 -2.03 0.57
C VAL A 105 9.39 -2.06 2.08
N SER A 106 8.85 -3.07 2.76
CA SER A 106 9.07 -3.25 4.21
C SER A 106 10.55 -3.46 4.53
N GLN A 107 11.28 -4.24 3.71
CA GLN A 107 12.71 -4.43 3.89
C GLN A 107 13.50 -3.13 3.67
N LYS A 108 13.17 -2.38 2.61
CA LYS A 108 13.79 -1.06 2.33
C LYS A 108 13.52 -0.06 3.45
N PHE A 109 12.32 -0.06 4.01
CA PHE A 109 11.98 0.77 5.17
C PHE A 109 12.84 0.42 6.40
N LEU A 110 13.01 -0.87 6.66
CA LEU A 110 13.84 -1.35 7.77
C LEU A 110 15.32 -1.00 7.57
N SER A 111 15.89 -1.25 6.39
CA SER A 111 17.31 -0.96 6.12
C SER A 111 17.59 0.54 5.96
N GLY A 112 16.59 1.32 5.56
CA GLY A 112 16.73 2.73 5.21
C GLY A 112 17.05 2.97 3.74
N GLU A 113 17.17 1.90 2.93
CA GLU A 113 17.35 1.98 1.47
C GLU A 113 16.01 2.22 0.76
N ILE A 114 15.27 3.21 1.23
CA ILE A 114 13.93 3.56 0.75
C ILE A 114 13.94 4.90 0.04
N GLN A 115 13.19 5.00 -1.06
CA GLN A 115 12.99 6.28 -1.74
C GLN A 115 12.14 7.22 -0.89
N MET A 116 12.47 8.51 -0.89
CA MET A 116 11.75 9.51 -0.09
C MET A 116 10.23 9.49 -0.37
N LYS A 117 9.82 9.40 -1.64
CA LYS A 117 8.40 9.32 -2.02
C LYS A 117 7.67 8.16 -1.32
N THR A 118 8.29 6.98 -1.27
CA THR A 118 7.70 5.80 -0.62
C THR A 118 7.71 5.92 0.89
N LEU A 119 8.76 6.52 1.46
CA LEU A 119 8.81 6.82 2.88
C LEU A 119 7.70 7.80 3.28
N ASP A 120 7.51 8.88 2.53
CA ASP A 120 6.44 9.85 2.74
C ASP A 120 5.05 9.18 2.70
N GLN A 121 4.83 8.27 1.75
CA GLN A 121 3.59 7.48 1.68
C GLN A 121 3.39 6.62 2.94
N ILE A 122 4.43 5.96 3.45
CA ILE A 122 4.37 5.19 4.70
C ILE A 122 4.02 6.10 5.88
N LEU A 123 4.69 7.25 6.01
CA LEU A 123 4.49 8.20 7.10
C LEU A 123 3.11 8.88 7.05
N GLN A 124 2.51 9.01 5.86
CA GLN A 124 1.13 9.48 5.71
C GLN A 124 0.09 8.39 6.05
N LYS A 125 0.49 7.12 6.02
CA LYS A 125 -0.37 5.94 6.16
C LYS A 125 0.17 4.97 7.20
N GLU A 126 0.68 5.49 8.31
CA GLU A 126 1.38 4.68 9.32
C GLU A 126 0.49 3.56 9.87
N HIS A 127 -0.80 3.87 10.11
CA HIS A 127 -1.75 2.90 10.63
C HIS A 127 -1.99 1.75 9.66
N GLU A 128 -2.23 2.05 8.39
CA GLU A 128 -2.44 1.05 7.33
C GLU A 128 -1.18 0.22 7.10
N PHE A 129 -0.01 0.87 7.05
CA PHE A 129 1.27 0.17 6.91
C PHE A 129 1.51 -0.80 8.07
N VAL A 130 1.33 -0.36 9.32
CA VAL A 130 1.44 -1.22 10.51
C VAL A 130 0.39 -2.34 10.52
N GLY A 131 -0.83 -2.06 10.05
CA GLY A 131 -1.88 -3.07 9.89
C GLY A 131 -1.48 -4.16 8.90
N LEU A 132 -0.92 -3.78 7.75
CA LEU A 132 -0.44 -4.69 6.72
C LEU A 132 0.75 -5.54 7.19
N LEU A 133 1.66 -4.96 7.98
CA LEU A 133 2.79 -5.67 8.59
C LEU A 133 2.36 -6.85 9.49
N LYS A 134 1.12 -6.81 10.02
CA LYS A 134 0.56 -7.86 10.89
C LYS A 134 -0.10 -9.00 10.11
N ILE A 135 -0.19 -8.89 8.79
CA ILE A 135 -0.80 -9.91 7.94
C ILE A 135 0.27 -10.94 7.56
N ASP A 136 0.09 -12.17 8.02
CA ASP A 136 1.04 -13.27 7.76
C ASP A 136 1.31 -13.48 6.26
N ALA A 137 0.30 -13.29 5.39
CA ALA A 137 0.45 -13.41 3.93
C ALA A 137 1.33 -12.34 3.28
N LEU A 138 1.67 -11.27 4.02
CA LEU A 138 2.50 -10.15 3.57
C LEU A 138 3.84 -10.10 4.33
N CYS A 139 3.87 -10.51 5.59
CA CYS A 139 5.08 -10.54 6.42
C CYS A 139 5.10 -11.77 7.34
N ASP A 140 5.69 -12.87 6.86
CA ASP A 140 5.80 -14.16 7.58
C ASP A 140 7.11 -14.32 8.39
N ASP A 141 8.14 -13.54 8.06
CA ASP A 141 9.50 -13.67 8.60
C ASP A 141 9.73 -12.96 9.95
N GLY A 142 8.66 -12.55 10.63
CA GLY A 142 8.72 -12.11 12.02
C GLY A 142 9.32 -10.72 12.27
N ARG A 143 9.88 -10.06 11.25
CA ARG A 143 10.43 -8.68 11.34
C ARG A 143 9.37 -7.62 11.72
N CYS A 144 8.10 -8.02 11.66
CA CYS A 144 6.93 -7.18 11.82
C CYS A 144 6.17 -7.39 13.15
N LYS A 145 6.64 -8.31 14.02
CA LYS A 145 5.90 -8.74 15.22
C LYS A 145 6.05 -7.82 16.43
N ASP A 146 7.07 -6.95 16.44
CA ASP A 146 7.30 -6.01 17.53
C ASP A 146 6.76 -4.61 17.23
N ASP A 147 5.52 -4.41 17.66
CA ASP A 147 4.78 -3.15 17.58
C ASP A 147 5.53 -1.96 18.19
N SER A 148 6.30 -2.19 19.26
CA SER A 148 7.00 -1.11 19.98
C SER A 148 8.23 -0.64 19.20
N ASN A 149 9.01 -1.58 18.68
CA ASN A 149 10.17 -1.30 17.84
C ASN A 149 9.75 -0.68 16.50
N MET A 150 8.65 -1.15 15.91
CA MET A 150 8.13 -0.57 14.67
C MET A 150 7.66 0.89 14.86
N ARG A 151 6.93 1.19 15.94
CA ARG A 151 6.54 2.57 16.27
C ARG A 151 7.74 3.48 16.52
N ARG A 152 8.77 2.97 17.21
CA ARG A 152 10.02 3.71 17.41
C ARG A 152 10.72 3.99 16.08
N LEU A 153 10.82 3.00 15.20
CA LEU A 153 11.44 3.16 13.90
C LEU A 153 10.68 4.15 13.01
N LEU A 154 9.34 4.09 12.97
CA LEU A 154 8.51 5.08 12.27
C LEU A 154 8.82 6.50 12.72
N ARG A 155 8.93 6.73 14.03
CA ARG A 155 9.31 8.05 14.57
C ARG A 155 10.69 8.49 14.10
N ILE A 156 11.69 7.60 14.16
CA ILE A 156 13.06 7.90 13.69
C ILE A 156 13.04 8.26 12.20
N ARG A 157 12.36 7.47 11.37
CA ARG A 157 12.25 7.71 9.93
C ARG A 157 11.53 9.02 9.61
N LYS A 158 10.56 9.40 10.43
CA LYS A 158 9.89 10.70 10.34
C LYS A 158 10.84 11.86 10.64
N GLU A 159 11.60 11.76 11.73
CA GLU A 159 12.61 12.77 12.10
C GLU A 159 13.68 12.91 11.00
N GLU A 160 14.14 11.79 10.42
CA GLU A 160 15.07 11.78 9.28
C GLU A 160 14.48 12.45 8.03
N ALA A 161 13.24 12.13 7.66
CA ALA A 161 12.57 12.73 6.51
C ALA A 161 12.36 14.25 6.70
N GLU A 162 11.91 14.66 7.88
CA GLU A 162 11.74 16.08 8.23
C GLU A 162 13.07 16.84 8.15
N ALA A 163 14.18 16.26 8.64
CA ALA A 163 15.51 16.86 8.52
C ALA A 163 15.91 17.06 7.05
N VAL A 164 15.76 16.04 6.20
CA VAL A 164 16.08 16.13 4.77
C VAL A 164 15.21 17.19 4.05
N HIS A 165 13.92 17.27 4.37
CA HIS A 165 13.03 18.29 3.82
C HIS A 165 13.44 19.70 4.24
N ASN A 166 13.76 19.90 5.52
CA ASN A 166 14.21 21.19 6.04
C ASN A 166 15.52 21.62 5.38
N GLU A 167 16.50 20.73 5.26
CA GLU A 167 17.77 21.03 4.58
C GLU A 167 17.55 21.39 3.11
N LYS A 168 16.70 20.64 2.41
CA LYS A 168 16.33 20.94 1.01
C LYS A 168 15.70 22.33 0.87
N ASP A 169 14.84 22.72 1.80
CA ASP A 169 14.19 24.03 1.78
C ASP A 169 15.19 25.17 2.08
N LEU A 170 16.10 24.97 3.04
CA LEU A 170 17.19 25.92 3.31
C LEU A 170 18.09 26.13 2.08
N VAL A 171 18.46 25.04 1.39
CA VAL A 171 19.25 25.11 0.15
C VAL A 171 18.47 25.86 -0.94
N ARG A 172 17.15 25.59 -1.07
CA ARG A 172 16.30 26.31 -2.03
C ARG A 172 16.27 27.82 -1.75
N SER A 173 16.06 28.21 -0.49
CA SER A 173 16.06 29.62 -0.09
C SER A 173 17.40 30.29 -0.34
N LEU A 174 18.51 29.62 -0.04
CA LEU A 174 19.85 30.14 -0.35
C LEU A 174 20.05 30.36 -1.84
N LEU A 175 19.66 29.40 -2.68
CA LEU A 175 19.74 29.52 -4.14
C LEU A 175 18.92 30.70 -4.66
N GLN A 176 17.72 30.91 -4.11
CA GLN A 176 16.87 32.04 -4.47
C GLN A 176 17.56 33.38 -4.15
N ILE A 177 18.12 33.52 -2.94
CA ILE A 177 18.87 34.72 -2.54
C ILE A 177 20.05 34.97 -3.50
N CYS A 178 20.80 33.93 -3.84
CA CYS A 178 21.93 34.04 -4.78
C CYS A 178 21.50 34.47 -6.19
N GLN A 179 20.29 34.14 -6.63
CA GLN A 179 19.74 34.54 -7.94
C GLN A 179 19.22 35.99 -7.94
N GLU A 180 18.69 36.46 -6.81
CA GLU A 180 18.14 37.80 -6.66
C GLU A 180 19.23 38.85 -6.36
N LEU A 181 20.30 38.46 -5.67
CA LEU A 181 21.44 39.33 -5.32
C LEU A 181 22.01 40.14 -6.50
N PRO A 182 22.30 39.56 -7.67
CA PRO A 182 22.81 40.30 -8.83
C PRO A 182 21.88 41.40 -9.35
N GLN A 183 20.57 41.33 -9.09
CA GLN A 183 19.61 42.36 -9.49
C GLN A 183 19.73 43.63 -8.62
N HIS A 184 20.31 43.48 -7.42
CA HIS A 184 20.42 44.53 -6.42
C HIS A 184 21.86 45.03 -6.21
N VAL A 185 22.86 44.30 -6.72
CA VAL A 185 24.26 44.73 -6.70
C VAL A 185 24.62 45.32 -8.06
N LYS A 186 24.74 46.66 -8.15
CA LYS A 186 25.27 47.32 -9.35
C LYS A 186 26.73 46.90 -9.54
N SER A 187 27.07 46.32 -10.70
CA SER A 187 28.46 46.18 -11.14
C SER A 187 29.13 47.56 -11.15
N ARG A 188 30.18 47.71 -10.34
CA ARG A 188 31.12 48.83 -10.45
C ARG A 188 32.13 48.56 -11.55
#